data_AF-A0A2E4AQT2-F1
#
_entry.id   AF-A0A2E4AQT2-F1
#
_cell.length_a   1.000
_cell.length_b   1.000
_cell.length_c   1.000
_cell.angle_alpha   90.00
_cell.angle_beta   90.00
_cell.angle_gamma   90.00
#
_symmetry.space_group_name_H-M   'P 1'
#
loop_
_entity.id
_entity.type
_entity.pdbx_description
1 polymer ?
#
loop_
_entity_poly.entity_id
_entity_poly.type
_entity_poly.pdbx_seq_one_letter_code
_entity_poly.pdbx_strand_id
1 'polypeptide(L)'
;MSTVEQMNLIETPIKDQLLRVDEILNELCSSNGGIGNCRKIEILTGEELLVKYIPPKAVEKKIKIKFKYVENIWHITLEKE
;
A
#
# COMPACT_ATOMS: atom_id res chain seq x y z
N MET A 1 -10.73 -0.77 -17.45
CA MET A 1 -9.60 -1.63 -17.06
C MET A 1 -9.07 -1.08 -15.74
N SER A 2 -9.20 -1.82 -14.64
CA SER A 2 -8.67 -1.37 -13.36
C SER A 2 -7.17 -1.61 -13.36
N THR A 3 -6.37 -0.56 -13.53
CA THR A 3 -4.93 -0.61 -13.35
C THR A 3 -4.64 -0.87 -11.88
N VAL A 4 -3.88 -1.94 -11.61
CA VAL A 4 -3.30 -2.20 -10.29
C VAL A 4 -1.87 -1.72 -10.37
N GLU A 5 -1.54 -0.70 -9.57
CA GLU A 5 -0.16 -0.25 -9.47
C GLU A 5 0.58 -1.12 -8.47
N GLN A 6 1.69 -1.71 -8.89
CA GLN A 6 2.51 -2.53 -8.01
C GLN A 6 3.74 -1.72 -7.58
N MET A 7 3.99 -1.65 -6.28
CA MET A 7 5.14 -0.99 -5.69
C MET A 7 6.02 -2.00 -4.97
N ASN A 8 7.26 -2.13 -5.42
CA ASN A 8 8.25 -3.00 -4.79
C ASN A 8 9.10 -2.19 -3.80
N LEU A 9 9.01 -2.56 -2.52
CA LEU A 9 9.75 -1.94 -1.42
C LEU A 9 10.80 -2.87 -0.81
N ILE A 10 11.00 -4.09 -1.33
CA ILE A 10 11.85 -5.13 -0.73
C ILE A 10 13.29 -4.64 -0.47
N GLU A 11 13.89 -3.90 -1.40
CA GLU A 11 15.27 -3.41 -1.27
C GLU A 11 15.35 -2.01 -0.62
N THR A 12 14.21 -1.44 -0.23
CA THR A 12 14.13 -0.10 0.34
C THR A 12 14.33 -0.16 1.87
N PRO A 13 15.09 0.76 2.49
CA PRO A 13 15.22 0.80 3.94
C PRO A 13 13.85 0.97 4.62
N ILE A 14 13.63 0.30 5.76
CA ILE A 14 12.32 0.30 6.44
C ILE A 14 11.74 1.70 6.70
N LYS A 15 12.60 2.69 7.02
CA LYS A 15 12.17 4.08 7.24
C LYS A 15 11.56 4.69 5.98
N ASP A 16 12.20 4.47 4.84
CA ASP A 16 11.75 4.97 3.56
C ASP A 16 10.51 4.21 3.10
N GLN A 17 10.41 2.92 3.40
CA GLN A 17 9.19 2.15 3.16
C GLN A 17 7.99 2.73 3.91
N LEU A 18 8.15 3.07 5.19
CA LEU A 18 7.09 3.67 6.01
C LEU A 18 6.64 5.02 5.45
N LEU A 19 7.59 5.87 5.04
CA LEU A 19 7.29 7.15 4.41
C LEU A 19 6.50 6.96 3.13
N ARG A 20 6.94 6.05 2.25
CA ARG A 20 6.27 5.72 0.99
C ARG A 20 4.85 5.21 1.21
N VAL A 21 4.66 4.35 2.21
CA VAL A 21 3.35 3.82 2.60
C VAL A 21 2.42 4.93 3.06
N ASP A 22 2.90 5.90 3.84
CA ASP A 22 2.09 7.06 4.24
C ASP A 22 1.70 7.92 3.03
N GLU A 23 2.62 8.17 2.10
CA GLU A 23 2.32 8.87 0.83
C GLU A 23 1.20 8.15 0.07
N ILE A 24 1.34 6.83 -0.15
CA ILE A 24 0.35 6.00 -0.86
C ILE A 24 -1.02 6.07 -0.20
N LEU A 25 -1.09 5.91 1.12
CA LEU A 25 -2.35 5.96 1.87
C LEU A 25 -3.02 7.34 1.75
N ASN A 26 -2.24 8.41 1.69
CA ASN A 26 -2.73 9.77 1.50
C ASN A 26 -3.17 10.05 0.05
N GLU A 27 -2.42 9.55 -0.93
CA GLU A 27 -2.76 9.68 -2.35
C GLU A 27 -4.02 8.90 -2.70
N LEU A 28 -4.17 7.67 -2.21
CA LEU A 28 -5.41 6.89 -2.35
C LEU A 28 -6.62 7.63 -1.80
N CYS A 29 -6.45 8.43 -0.73
CA CYS A 29 -7.53 9.22 -0.15
C CYS A 29 -7.85 10.49 -0.94
N SER A 30 -6.87 11.09 -1.60
CA SER A 30 -7.00 12.39 -2.24
C SER A 30 -7.87 12.30 -3.50
N SER A 31 -9.14 12.70 -3.39
CA SER A 31 -10.14 12.60 -4.46
C SER A 31 -9.89 13.47 -5.70
N ASN A 32 -8.76 14.18 -5.78
CA ASN A 32 -8.41 15.04 -6.91
C ASN A 32 -7.04 14.65 -7.49
N GLY A 33 -7.06 13.75 -8.47
CA GLY A 33 -6.06 13.62 -9.55
C GLY A 33 -4.58 13.73 -9.16
N GLY A 34 -4.04 12.67 -8.56
CA GLY A 34 -2.59 12.40 -8.47
C GLY A 34 -2.37 10.89 -8.57
N ILE A 35 -1.47 10.46 -9.45
CA ILE A 35 -1.27 9.08 -9.96
C ILE A 35 -2.56 8.46 -10.54
N GLY A 36 -2.93 8.97 -11.72
CA GLY A 36 -3.91 8.48 -12.69
C GLY A 36 -4.78 7.27 -12.30
N ASN A 37 -5.95 7.53 -11.70
CA ASN A 37 -7.10 6.61 -11.69
C ASN A 37 -6.84 5.19 -11.11
N CYS A 38 -5.75 5.00 -10.36
CA CYS A 38 -5.43 3.73 -9.71
C CYS A 38 -6.25 3.59 -8.43
N ARG A 39 -7.35 2.83 -8.51
CA ARG A 39 -8.20 2.50 -7.35
C ARG A 39 -7.57 1.46 -6.43
N LYS A 40 -6.49 0.82 -6.90
CA LYS A 40 -5.90 -0.35 -6.27
C LYS A 40 -4.38 -0.34 -6.43
N ILE A 41 -3.68 -0.50 -5.31
CA ILE A 41 -2.21 -0.53 -5.23
C ILE A 41 -1.79 -1.82 -4.53
N GLU A 42 -0.74 -2.47 -4.99
CA GLU A 42 -0.14 -3.64 -4.35
C GLU A 42 1.29 -3.31 -3.91
N ILE A 43 1.55 -3.42 -2.61
CA ILE A 43 2.86 -3.16 -2.01
C ILE A 43 3.54 -4.51 -1.73
N LEU A 44 4.77 -4.66 -2.22
CA LEU A 44 5.61 -5.83 -1.95
C LEU A 44 6.69 -5.46 -0.94
N THR A 45 6.77 -6.21 0.15
CA THR A 45 7.77 -5.96 1.21
C THR A 45 8.17 -7.25 1.92
N GLY A 46 9.44 -7.36 2.33
CA GLY A 46 9.88 -8.41 3.26
C GLY A 46 9.59 -8.09 4.74
N GLU A 47 9.13 -6.88 5.02
CA GLU A 47 9.09 -6.33 6.38
C GLU A 47 7.73 -6.56 7.04
N GLU A 48 7.71 -7.39 8.10
CA GLU A 48 6.49 -7.63 8.89
C GLU A 48 5.94 -6.35 9.54
N LEU A 49 6.81 -5.37 9.81
CA LEU A 49 6.41 -4.09 10.41
C LEU A 49 5.31 -3.40 9.61
N LEU A 50 5.37 -3.46 8.27
CA LEU A 50 4.37 -2.83 7.40
C LEU A 50 2.99 -3.49 7.53
N VAL A 51 2.95 -4.80 7.75
CA VAL A 51 1.70 -5.54 7.98
C VAL A 51 1.00 -5.09 9.26
N LYS A 52 1.74 -4.60 10.24
CA LYS A 52 1.21 -4.05 11.50
C LYS A 52 0.90 -2.55 11.41
N TYR A 53 1.68 -1.82 10.60
CA TYR A 53 1.58 -0.36 10.47
C TYR A 53 0.44 0.09 9.55
N ILE A 54 0.20 -0.64 8.44
CA ILE A 54 -0.78 -0.28 7.41
C ILE A 54 -2.24 -0.40 7.88
N PRO A 55 -2.67 -1.50 8.56
CA PRO A 55 -4.06 -1.69 8.96
C PRO A 55 -4.73 -0.52 9.69
N PRO A 56 -4.17 0.01 10.80
CA PRO A 56 -4.84 1.08 11.54
C PRO A 56 -5.07 2.32 10.66
N LYS A 57 -4.06 2.73 9.89
CA LYS A 57 -4.13 3.91 9.02
C LYS A 57 -5.10 3.76 7.86
N ALA A 58 -5.13 2.57 7.27
CA ALA A 58 -6.05 2.26 6.17
C ALA A 58 -7.50 2.20 6.64
N VAL A 59 -7.77 1.71 7.86
CA VAL A 59 -9.11 1.73 8.47
C VAL A 59 -9.60 3.16 8.69
N GLU A 60 -8.76 4.05 9.25
CA GLU A 60 -9.10 5.48 9.42
C GLU A 60 -9.47 6.15 8.10
N LYS A 61 -8.88 5.69 7.01
CA LYS A 61 -8.99 6.22 5.66
C LYS A 61 -10.04 5.51 4.78
N LYS A 62 -10.77 4.53 5.33
CA LYS A 62 -11.75 3.69 4.60
C LYS A 62 -11.15 2.99 3.38
N ILE A 63 -9.91 2.52 3.51
CA ILE A 63 -9.21 1.75 2.48
C ILE A 63 -9.37 0.25 2.81
N LYS A 64 -9.81 -0.53 1.83
CA LYS A 64 -9.83 -2.00 1.90
C LYS A 64 -8.42 -2.54 1.77
N ILE A 65 -8.10 -3.55 2.58
CA ILE A 65 -6.78 -4.16 2.62
C ILE A 65 -6.89 -5.65 2.36
N LYS A 66 -5.96 -6.21 1.59
CA LYS A 66 -5.76 -7.66 1.48
C LYS A 66 -4.29 -7.98 1.69
N PHE A 67 -4.02 -8.98 2.50
CA PHE A 67 -2.68 -9.49 2.73
C PHE A 67 -2.53 -10.86 2.06
N LYS A 68 -1.38 -11.07 1.43
CA LYS A 68 -0.97 -12.37 0.92
C LYS A 68 0.52 -12.53 1.18
N TYR A 69 0.94 -13.70 1.62
CA TYR A 69 2.36 -13.99 1.88
C TYR A 69 2.82 -15.08 0.90
N VAL A 70 3.85 -14.78 0.12
CA VAL A 70 4.37 -15.65 -0.94
C VAL A 70 5.89 -15.53 -0.95
N GLU A 71 6.61 -16.65 -0.94
CA GLU A 71 8.09 -16.66 -1.11
C GLU A 71 8.85 -15.70 -0.16
N ASN A 72 8.42 -15.64 1.10
CA ASN A 72 8.93 -14.74 2.14
C ASN A 72 8.65 -13.24 1.93
N ILE A 73 7.77 -12.90 0.99
CA ILE A 73 7.37 -11.53 0.67
C ILE A 73 5.89 -11.34 1.04
N TRP A 74 5.61 -10.23 1.71
CA TRP A 74 4.27 -9.72 1.95
C TRP A 74 3.79 -8.92 0.74
N HIS A 75 2.66 -9.35 0.20
CA HIS A 75 1.87 -8.65 -0.80
C HIS A 75 0.69 -7.99 -0.09
N ILE A 76 0.70 -6.66 -0.04
CA ILE A 76 -0.28 -5.85 0.67
C ILE A 76 -1.05 -5.06 -0.36
N THR A 77 -2.26 -5.51 -0.68
CA THR A 77 -3.15 -4.81 -1.59
C THR A 77 -3.99 -3.79 -0.84
N LEU A 78 -3.99 -2.54 -1.31
CA LEU A 78 -4.80 -1.43 -0.84
C LEU A 78 -5.80 -1.04 -1.94
N GLU A 79 -7.08 -0.92 -1.59
CA GLU A 79 -8.14 -0.58 -2.53
C GLU A 79 -9.10 0.43 -1.90
N LYS A 80 -9.34 1.57 -2.58
CA LYS A 80 -10.29 2.56 -2.08
C LYS A 80 -11.73 2.07 -2.34
N GLU A 81 -12.59 2.11 -1.32
CA GLU A 81 -14.03 1.86 -1.45
C GLU A 81 -14.76 3.03 -2.14
#